data_AF-A0A428K4H2-F1
#
_entry.id   AF-A0A428K4H2-F1
#
_cell.length_a   1.000
_cell.length_b   1.000
_cell.length_c   1.000
_cell.angle_alpha   90.00
_cell.angle_beta   90.00
_cell.angle_gamma   90.00
#
_symmetry.space_group_name_H-M   'P 1'
#
loop_
_entity.id
_entity.type
_entity.pdbx_description
1 polymer ?
#
loop_
_entity_poly.entity_id
_entity_poly.type
_entity_poly.pdbx_seq_one_letter_code
_entity_poly.pdbx_strand_id
1 'polypeptide(L)'
;MKNIPKLYDVTLEEINETLILGIIKSISEKRKFVITPLNIMGESGFPIADQTEVLKNKAKRIKIKRILADLNTQGIIEKRVSKQDYLGMKETAYNLI
;
A
#
# COMPACT_ATOMS: atom_id res chain seq x y z
N MET A 1 18.61 -7.08 -7.55
CA MET A 1 17.36 -6.43 -7.10
C MET A 1 16.40 -7.51 -6.65
N LYS A 2 15.88 -7.49 -5.42
CA LYS A 2 14.87 -8.46 -5.00
C LYS A 2 13.56 -8.16 -5.72
N ASN A 3 12.97 -9.16 -6.37
CA ASN A 3 11.63 -9.06 -6.93
C ASN A 3 10.67 -8.74 -5.79
N ILE A 4 9.97 -7.60 -5.86
CA ILE A 4 8.91 -7.27 -4.92
C ILE A 4 7.83 -8.37 -5.10
N PRO A 5 7.42 -9.08 -4.03
CA PRO A 5 6.38 -10.09 -4.15
C PRO A 5 5.10 -9.46 -4.67
N LYS A 6 4.46 -10.11 -5.64
CA LYS A 6 3.23 -9.58 -6.19
C LYS A 6 2.10 -9.79 -5.20
N LEU A 7 1.48 -8.71 -4.70
CA LEU A 7 0.37 -8.87 -3.73
C LEU A 7 -0.84 -9.57 -4.34
N TYR A 8 -0.91 -9.68 -5.66
CA TYR A 8 -1.89 -10.51 -6.36
C TYR A 8 -1.73 -11.99 -6.02
N ASP A 9 -0.49 -12.50 -6.04
CA ASP A 9 -0.16 -13.92 -5.91
C ASP A 9 -0.11 -14.42 -4.45
N VAL A 10 -0.02 -13.51 -3.49
CA VAL A 10 0.01 -13.87 -2.05
C VAL A 10 -1.39 -14.03 -1.48
N THR A 11 -1.56 -14.97 -0.55
CA THR A 11 -2.79 -15.13 0.24
C THR A 11 -2.99 -13.96 1.19
N LEU A 12 -4.17 -13.85 1.79
CA LEU A 12 -4.46 -12.77 2.72
C LEU A 12 -3.56 -12.86 3.95
N GLU A 13 -3.27 -14.06 4.42
CA GLU A 13 -2.50 -14.38 5.63
C GLU A 13 -1.04 -13.95 5.49
N GLU A 14 -0.46 -14.14 4.31
CA GLU A 14 0.91 -13.77 3.96
C GLU A 14 1.15 -12.25 3.93
N ILE A 15 0.10 -11.44 3.78
CA ILE A 15 0.21 -9.98 3.85
C ILE A 15 0.43 -9.56 5.30
N ASN A 16 1.67 -9.25 5.66
CA ASN A 16 2.07 -8.84 7.01
C ASN A 16 2.92 -7.55 6.98
N GLU A 17 3.23 -7.02 8.16
CA GLU A 17 3.99 -5.77 8.31
C GLU A 17 5.34 -5.81 7.59
N THR A 18 6.10 -6.90 7.76
CA THR A 18 7.42 -7.09 7.12
C THR A 18 7.33 -7.00 5.60
N LEU A 19 6.32 -7.61 4.99
CA LEU A 19 6.10 -7.55 3.54
C LEU A 19 5.80 -6.11 3.10
N ILE A 20 4.89 -5.43 3.79
CA ILE A 20 4.48 -4.06 3.46
C ILE A 20 5.65 -3.08 3.60
N LEU A 21 6.44 -3.20 4.66
CA LEU A 21 7.66 -2.41 4.84
C LEU A 21 8.70 -2.68 3.75
N GLY A 22 8.87 -3.94 3.34
CA GLY A 22 9.75 -4.30 2.25
C GLY A 22 9.34 -3.63 0.93
N ILE A 23 8.04 -3.60 0.63
CA ILE A 23 7.47 -2.90 -0.52
C ILE A 23 7.76 -1.39 -0.42
N ILE A 24 7.39 -0.76 0.71
CA ILE A 24 7.58 0.68 0.92
C ILE A 24 9.05 1.08 0.74
N LYS A 25 9.98 0.37 1.39
CA LYS A 25 11.43 0.66 1.28
C LYS A 25 11.92 0.56 -0.16
N SER A 26 11.57 -0.52 -0.86
CA SER A 26 12.02 -0.73 -2.24
C SER A 26 11.52 0.33 -3.22
N ILE A 27 10.33 0.91 -2.97
CA ILE A 27 9.78 1.98 -3.83
C ILE A 27 10.40 3.32 -3.46
N SER A 28 10.49 3.62 -2.16
CA SER A 28 11.05 4.89 -1.65
C SER A 28 12.52 5.08 -2.02
N GLU A 29 13.30 4.00 -2.16
CA GLU A 29 14.68 4.04 -2.67
C GLU A 29 14.78 4.56 -4.12
N LYS A 30 13.73 4.39 -4.91
CA LYS A 30 13.74 4.74 -6.35
C LYS A 30 13.19 6.13 -6.62
N ARG A 31 12.23 6.59 -5.82
CA ARG A 31 11.52 7.86 -6.02
C ARG A 31 10.77 8.29 -4.77
N LYS A 32 10.46 9.59 -4.70
CA LYS A 32 9.45 10.10 -3.75
C LYS A 32 8.14 9.36 -3.99
N PHE A 33 7.65 8.70 -2.95
CA PHE A 33 6.50 7.81 -3.01
C PHE A 33 5.46 8.19 -1.97
N VAL A 34 4.21 8.27 -2.41
CA VAL A 34 3.07 8.46 -1.54
C VAL A 34 2.56 7.09 -1.14
N ILE A 35 2.53 6.82 0.16
CA ILE A 35 2.11 5.53 0.67
C ILE A 35 0.58 5.56 0.82
N THR A 36 -0.12 4.81 -0.03
CA THR A 36 -1.54 4.50 0.10
C THR A 36 -1.75 2.99 -0.05
N PRO A 37 -2.86 2.42 0.45
CA PRO A 37 -3.18 1.02 0.19
C PRO A 37 -3.16 0.68 -1.30
N LEU A 38 -3.72 1.55 -2.15
CA LEU A 38 -3.71 1.33 -3.60
C LEU A 38 -2.32 1.39 -4.21
N ASN A 39 -1.51 2.39 -3.84
CA ASN A 39 -0.16 2.49 -4.38
C ASN A 39 0.68 1.27 -4.00
N ILE A 40 0.53 0.76 -2.78
CA ILE A 40 1.20 -0.49 -2.37
C ILE A 40 0.75 -1.67 -3.23
N MET A 41 -0.56 -1.79 -3.50
CA MET A 41 -1.07 -2.82 -4.41
C MET A 41 -0.45 -2.67 -5.81
N GLY A 42 -0.51 -1.49 -6.41
CA GLY A 42 -0.01 -1.28 -7.79
C GLY A 42 1.47 -1.51 -7.95
N GLU A 43 2.27 -1.03 -7.02
CA GLU A 43 3.74 -1.19 -7.06
C GLU A 43 4.17 -2.63 -6.81
N SER A 44 3.29 -3.45 -6.22
CA SER A 44 3.44 -4.91 -6.16
C SER A 44 2.91 -5.61 -7.43
N GLY A 45 2.71 -4.91 -8.54
CA GLY A 45 2.28 -5.51 -9.80
C GLY A 45 0.79 -5.86 -9.88
N PHE A 46 -0.04 -5.29 -9.01
CA PHE A 46 -1.49 -5.41 -9.12
C PHE A 46 -2.00 -4.53 -10.28
N PRO A 47 -2.87 -5.04 -11.17
CA PRO A 47 -3.41 -4.26 -12.28
C PRO A 47 -4.45 -3.23 -11.77
N ILE A 48 -4.00 -2.05 -11.36
CA ILE A 48 -4.89 -0.96 -10.88
C ILE A 48 -5.76 -0.40 -12.03
N ALA A 49 -5.38 -0.63 -13.29
CA ALA A 49 -6.10 -0.13 -14.46
C ALA A 49 -7.55 -0.64 -14.55
N ASP A 50 -7.87 -1.80 -13.94
CA ASP A 50 -9.25 -2.26 -13.77
C ASP A 50 -9.72 -2.04 -12.32
N GLN A 51 -10.55 -1.01 -12.15
CA GLN A 51 -11.17 -0.67 -10.86
C GLN A 51 -11.92 -1.87 -10.24
N THR A 52 -12.43 -2.78 -11.08
CA THR A 52 -13.16 -3.96 -10.66
C THR A 52 -12.27 -4.93 -9.89
N GLU A 53 -11.00 -5.10 -10.28
CA GLU A 53 -10.09 -6.03 -9.62
C GLU A 53 -9.65 -5.56 -8.24
N VAL A 54 -9.41 -4.26 -8.10
CA VAL A 54 -9.10 -3.61 -6.82
C VAL A 54 -10.29 -3.70 -5.86
N LEU A 55 -11.51 -3.51 -6.38
CA LEU A 55 -12.74 -3.66 -5.59
C LEU A 55 -12.99 -5.11 -5.17
N LYS A 56 -12.73 -6.08 -6.07
CA LYS A 56 -12.82 -7.53 -5.78
C LYS A 56 -11.87 -7.96 -4.65
N ASN A 57 -10.73 -7.28 -4.47
CA ASN A 57 -9.73 -7.60 -3.45
C ASN A 57 -9.86 -6.73 -2.18
N LYS A 58 -11.11 -6.41 -1.80
CA LYS A 58 -11.43 -5.60 -0.61
C LYS A 58 -10.75 -6.09 0.67
N ALA A 59 -10.65 -7.40 0.88
CA ALA A 59 -10.02 -7.97 2.08
C ALA A 59 -8.53 -7.60 2.19
N LYS A 60 -7.77 -7.77 1.10
CA LYS A 60 -6.35 -7.39 1.05
C LYS A 60 -6.18 -5.89 1.28
N ARG A 61 -7.00 -5.05 0.64
CA ARG A 61 -6.98 -3.59 0.85
C ARG A 61 -7.24 -3.21 2.31
N ILE A 62 -8.22 -3.83 2.96
CA ILE A 62 -8.52 -3.59 4.39
C ILE A 62 -7.33 -4.00 5.26
N LYS A 63 -6.70 -5.16 4.98
CA LYS A 63 -5.53 -5.62 5.73
C LYS A 63 -4.35 -4.66 5.60
N ILE A 64 -4.04 -4.21 4.38
CA ILE A 64 -3.00 -3.21 4.12
C ILE A 64 -3.32 -1.91 4.87
N LYS A 65 -4.57 -1.45 4.83
CA LYS A 65 -4.99 -0.23 5.55
C LYS A 65 -4.76 -0.33 7.06
N ARG A 66 -5.02 -1.50 7.66
CA ARG A 66 -4.74 -1.74 9.09
C ARG A 66 -3.25 -1.67 9.38
N ILE A 67 -2.43 -2.38 8.59
CA ILE A 67 -0.97 -2.36 8.73
C ILE A 67 -0.42 -0.93 8.63
N LEU A 68 -0.89 -0.12 7.68
CA LEU A 68 -0.48 1.28 7.59
C LEU A 68 -0.90 2.13 8.80
N ALA A 69 -2.05 1.86 9.40
CA ALA A 69 -2.46 2.54 10.63
C ALA A 69 -1.53 2.16 11.80
N ASP A 70 -1.13 0.89 11.89
CA ASP A 70 -0.21 0.39 12.91
C ASP A 70 1.18 1.01 12.73
N LEU A 71 1.72 1.01 11.50
CA LEU A 71 3.00 1.65 11.17
C LEU A 71 3.01 3.15 11.49
N ASN A 72 1.88 3.84 11.30
CA ASN A 72 1.75 5.24 11.69
C ASN A 72 1.74 5.42 13.20
N THR A 73 1.12 4.49 13.93
CA THR A 73 1.14 4.50 15.40
C THR A 73 2.54 4.23 15.96
N GLN A 74 3.31 3.41 15.25
CA GLN A 74 4.73 3.13 15.56
C GLN A 74 5.68 4.27 15.16
N GLY A 75 5.20 5.32 14.47
CA GLY A 75 6.04 6.44 14.03
C GLY A 75 6.98 6.09 12.88
N ILE A 76 6.68 5.07 12.08
CA ILE A 76 7.46 4.70 10.88
C ILE A 76 6.99 5.50 9.67
N ILE A 77 5.69 5.80 9.61
CA ILE A 77 5.10 6.63 8.56
C ILE A 77 4.26 7.73 9.21
N GLU A 78 4.12 8.87 8.55
CA GLU A 78 3.28 9.97 9.02
C GLU A 78 2.06 10.16 8.12
N LYS A 79 0.89 10.35 8.73
CA LYS A 79 -0.30 10.78 7.98
C LYS A 79 -0.05 12.14 7.34
N ARG A 80 -0.33 12.23 6.06
CA ARG A 80 -0.33 13.49 5.31
C ARG A 80 -1.74 14.03 5.20
N VAL A 81 -1.85 15.36 5.19
CA VAL A 81 -3.09 16.06 4.84
C VAL A 81 -3.35 15.82 3.34
N SER A 82 -4.23 14.87 3.02
CA SER A 82 -4.54 14.54 1.63
C SER A 82 -5.45 15.62 1.02
N LYS A 83 -5.10 16.12 -0.17
CA LYS A 83 -5.91 17.07 -0.96
C LYS A 83 -6.66 16.43 -2.12
N GLN A 84 -6.46 15.15 -2.40
CA GLN A 84 -6.96 14.52 -3.64
C GLN A 84 -7.46 13.10 -3.38
N ASP A 85 -8.67 12.82 -3.84
CA ASP A 85 -9.28 11.50 -3.85
C ASP A 85 -8.73 10.70 -5.04
N TYR A 86 -8.31 9.46 -4.82
CA TYR A 86 -8.00 8.56 -5.93
C TYR A 86 -9.32 7.98 -6.43
N LEU A 87 -9.76 8.41 -7.63
CA LEU A 87 -11.00 7.92 -8.26
C LEU A 87 -12.25 8.04 -7.37
N GLY A 88 -12.35 9.10 -6.55
CA GLY A 88 -13.48 9.32 -5.63
C GLY A 88 -13.43 8.51 -4.32
N MET A 89 -12.37 7.70 -4.10
CA MET A 89 -12.14 7.03 -2.82
C MET A 89 -11.23 7.87 -1.92
N LYS A 90 -11.75 8.24 -0.74
CA LYS A 90 -10.98 8.85 0.35
C LYS A 90 -10.02 7.82 0.95
N GLU A 91 -8.77 7.83 0.52
CA GLU A 91 -7.71 7.05 1.13
C GLU A 91 -6.86 7.92 2.08
N THR A 92 -6.52 7.34 3.24
CA THR A 92 -5.48 7.91 4.09
C THR A 92 -4.14 7.69 3.40
N ALA A 93 -3.46 8.78 3.08
CA ALA A 93 -2.13 8.75 2.53
C ALA A 93 -1.09 9.01 3.63
N TYR A 94 0.13 8.50 3.42
CA TYR A 94 1.23 8.63 4.34
C TYR A 94 2.53 9.01 3.62
N ASN A 95 3.46 9.64 4.34
CA ASN A 95 4.86 9.75 3.95
C ASN A 95 5.70 8.81 4.82
N LEU A 96 6.83 8.33 4.28
CA LEU A 96 7.86 7.68 5.09
C LEU A 96 8.58 8.76 5.91
N ILE A 97 8.81 8.49 7.20
CA ILE A 97 9.60 9.34 8.11
C ILE A 97 11.10 9.06 7.91
#